data_AF-A0A9D6S0X4-F1
#
_entry.id   AF-A0A9D6S0X4-F1
#
_cell.length_a   1.000
_cell.length_b   1.000
_cell.length_c   1.000
_cell.angle_alpha   90.00
_cell.angle_beta   90.00
_cell.angle_gamma   90.00
#
_symmetry.space_group_name_H-M   'P 1'
#
loop_
_entity.id
_entity.type
_entity.pdbx_description
1 polymer ?
#
loop_
_entity_poly.entity_id
_entity_poly.type
_entity_poly.pdbx_seq_one_letter_code
_entity_poly.pdbx_strand_id
1 'polypeptide(L)'
;MSLNGSAQPLPGLDMKPELDCYRSIRDRLWIDLGLYVSRVLDERMLDGLRVEMPYDGQFTKPNVASILGRFSAVWYTRSILKGIRFARPLWFKPSAVDAQPLTPEHVTSQPAEALSPTAVVPGYTGADDTYCEATITLYELGLDEDQYEERVATIALAWTLAHEIVHTVAWPEWFRADRRLNVGADTVISSRDYLLEGYRLLADLGRPFSHYASAYWSGRLIDPREDPVPFHEALAEAVTTEVLGFVVGPAAHGHGPTLEHHPFGRHPALRRWIINYLHAYPVTR
;
A
#
# COMPACT_ATOMS: atom_id res chain seq x y z
N MET A 1 -10.79 -16.07 34.68
CA MET A 1 -9.68 -16.86 34.10
C MET A 1 -8.49 -15.93 33.95
N SER A 2 -7.42 -16.19 34.70
CA SER A 2 -6.18 -15.43 34.62
C SER A 2 -5.46 -15.80 33.32
N LEU A 3 -5.29 -14.84 32.41
CA LEU A 3 -4.40 -14.95 31.26
C LEU A 3 -3.01 -14.44 31.69
N ASN A 4 -2.40 -15.15 32.65
CA ASN A 4 -0.95 -15.10 32.84
C ASN A 4 -0.31 -16.05 31.83
N GLY A 5 -0.31 -15.64 30.57
CA GLY A 5 0.66 -16.05 29.58
C GLY A 5 1.35 -14.77 29.15
N SER A 6 2.68 -14.72 29.24
CA SER A 6 3.48 -13.65 28.65
C SER A 6 2.98 -13.41 27.23
N ALA A 7 2.18 -12.36 27.03
CA ALA A 7 1.84 -11.90 25.72
C ALA A 7 3.18 -11.56 25.08
N GLN A 8 3.60 -12.37 24.11
CA GLN A 8 4.62 -11.89 23.19
C GLN A 8 4.08 -10.57 22.65
N PRO A 9 4.90 -9.50 22.59
CA PRO A 9 4.46 -8.27 21.95
C PRO A 9 3.83 -8.68 20.62
N LEU A 10 2.64 -8.15 20.33
CA LEU A 10 2.10 -8.23 18.98
C LEU A 10 3.28 -7.92 18.06
N PRO A 11 3.63 -8.76 17.08
CA PRO A 11 4.72 -8.50 16.13
C PRO A 11 4.31 -7.35 15.20
N GLY A 12 3.91 -6.24 15.81
CA GLY A 12 3.49 -5.02 15.18
C GLY A 12 4.73 -4.34 14.66
N LEU A 13 4.78 -4.21 13.34
CA LEU A 13 5.41 -3.09 12.66
C LEU A 13 6.92 -2.95 12.88
N ASP A 14 7.64 -4.03 13.21
CA ASP A 14 9.08 -4.03 12.95
C ASP A 14 9.28 -4.12 11.44
N MET A 15 9.49 -2.96 10.79
CA MET A 15 9.76 -2.87 9.35
C MET A 15 11.21 -3.22 9.00
N LYS A 16 12.05 -3.55 9.98
CA LYS A 16 13.44 -3.94 9.73
C LYS A 16 13.55 -5.13 8.77
N PRO A 17 12.76 -6.21 8.87
CA PRO A 17 12.77 -7.30 7.90
C PRO A 17 12.46 -6.83 6.47
N GLU A 18 11.46 -5.95 6.29
CA GLU A 18 11.15 -5.33 4.99
C GLU A 18 12.30 -4.47 4.47
N LEU A 19 12.91 -3.65 5.32
CA LEU A 19 14.04 -2.79 4.93
C LEU A 19 15.29 -3.60 4.57
N ASP A 20 15.58 -4.65 5.32
CA ASP A 20 16.65 -5.59 5.00
C ASP A 20 16.35 -6.35 3.71
N CYS A 21 15.08 -6.67 3.45
CA CYS A 21 14.64 -7.19 2.15
C CYS A 21 14.97 -6.18 1.05
N TYR A 22 14.50 -4.92 1.14
CA TYR A 22 14.78 -3.88 0.15
C TYR A 22 16.27 -3.70 -0.12
N ARG A 23 17.10 -3.65 0.93
CA ARG A 23 18.57 -3.55 0.81
C ARG A 23 19.16 -4.70 0.00
N SER A 24 18.71 -5.93 0.26
CA SER A 24 19.25 -7.13 -0.41
C SER A 24 18.98 -7.20 -1.92
N ILE A 25 17.96 -6.47 -2.40
CA ILE A 25 17.48 -6.50 -3.80
C ILE A 25 17.50 -5.13 -4.47
N ARG A 26 18.08 -4.12 -3.80
CA ARG A 26 17.98 -2.71 -4.16
C ARG A 26 18.39 -2.39 -5.59
N ASP A 27 19.47 -3.00 -6.09
CA ASP A 27 20.01 -2.64 -7.41
C ASP A 27 19.08 -3.10 -8.52
N ARG A 28 18.40 -4.23 -8.29
CA ARG A 28 17.37 -4.73 -9.19
C ARG A 28 16.10 -3.91 -9.09
N LEU A 29 15.60 -3.66 -7.88
CA LEU A 29 14.44 -2.80 -7.68
C LEU A 29 14.69 -1.40 -8.23
N TRP A 30 15.91 -0.89 -8.16
CA TRP A 30 16.31 0.38 -8.75
C TRP A 30 16.39 0.32 -10.28
N ILE A 31 16.74 -0.81 -10.88
CA ILE A 31 16.63 -0.99 -12.34
C ILE A 31 15.15 -1.01 -12.74
N ASP A 32 14.33 -1.80 -12.05
CA ASP A 32 12.90 -1.91 -12.33
C ASP A 32 12.23 -0.54 -12.13
N LEU A 33 12.43 0.11 -10.99
CA LEU A 33 11.94 1.46 -10.69
C LEU A 33 12.61 2.53 -11.57
N GLY A 34 13.89 2.41 -11.91
CA GLY A 34 14.66 3.38 -12.69
C GLY A 34 14.36 3.37 -14.18
N LEU A 35 13.98 2.22 -14.75
CA LEU A 35 13.34 2.12 -16.06
C LEU A 35 12.00 2.87 -16.10
N TYR A 36 11.46 3.22 -14.94
CA TYR A 36 10.12 3.77 -14.76
C TYR A 36 10.09 5.23 -14.31
N VAL A 37 10.99 5.64 -13.41
CA VAL A 37 11.16 7.02 -12.92
C VAL A 37 11.86 7.92 -13.95
N SER A 38 12.64 7.34 -14.86
CA SER A 38 13.28 8.08 -15.97
C SER A 38 12.34 8.47 -17.11
N ARG A 39 11.13 7.90 -17.16
CA ARG A 39 10.07 8.40 -18.04
C ARG A 39 9.44 9.59 -17.35
N VAL A 40 9.84 10.79 -17.75
CA VAL A 40 9.15 12.04 -17.41
C VAL A 40 7.68 11.86 -17.81
N LEU A 41 6.86 11.53 -16.81
CA LEU A 41 5.42 11.51 -16.97
C LEU A 41 4.95 12.94 -16.84
N ASP A 42 4.03 13.27 -17.73
CA ASP A 42 3.37 14.55 -17.84
C ASP A 42 2.82 15.00 -16.48
N GLU A 43 3.33 16.10 -15.93
CA GLU A 43 2.85 16.65 -14.65
C GLU A 43 1.36 16.98 -14.67
N ARG A 44 0.73 17.03 -15.86
CA ARG A 44 -0.74 17.08 -16.03
C ARG A 44 -1.47 15.94 -15.33
N MET A 45 -0.82 14.81 -15.01
CA MET A 45 -1.38 13.76 -14.16
C MET A 45 -1.62 14.21 -12.71
N LEU A 46 -1.01 15.32 -12.30
CA LEU A 46 -1.23 15.97 -11.01
C LEU A 46 -2.31 17.06 -11.08
N ASP A 47 -2.90 17.32 -12.26
CA ASP A 47 -3.95 18.33 -12.40
C ASP A 47 -5.15 17.97 -11.52
N GLY A 48 -5.51 18.86 -10.59
CA GLY A 48 -6.56 18.62 -9.61
C GLY A 48 -6.13 17.83 -8.38
N LEU A 49 -4.84 17.45 -8.25
CA LEU A 49 -4.27 16.83 -7.06
C LEU A 49 -3.37 17.83 -6.30
N ARG A 50 -3.63 18.03 -5.01
CA ARG A 50 -2.81 18.89 -4.16
C ARG A 50 -1.58 18.13 -3.68
N VAL A 51 -0.39 18.42 -4.24
CA VAL A 51 0.88 17.85 -3.78
C VAL A 51 1.64 18.86 -2.92
N GLU A 52 1.66 18.66 -1.60
CA GLU A 52 2.36 19.49 -0.62
C GLU A 52 3.71 18.87 -0.25
N MET A 53 4.80 19.52 -0.67
CA MET A 53 6.16 19.12 -0.31
C MET A 53 6.80 20.26 0.50
N PRO A 54 6.72 20.24 1.84
CA PRO A 54 7.18 21.36 2.66
C PRO A 54 8.71 21.45 2.75
N TYR A 55 9.44 20.49 2.17
CA TYR A 55 10.90 20.43 2.13
C TYR A 55 11.36 19.59 0.93
N ASP A 56 12.62 19.76 0.52
CA ASP A 56 13.29 18.88 -0.44
C ASP A 56 13.64 17.57 0.29
N GLY A 57 12.84 16.54 0.04
CA GLY A 57 12.91 15.27 0.78
C GLY A 57 13.45 14.10 -0.03
N GLN A 58 13.40 12.91 0.58
CA GLN A 58 13.84 11.61 0.00
C GLN A 58 13.06 11.16 -1.24
N PHE A 59 12.00 11.89 -1.58
CA PHE A 59 11.06 11.57 -2.64
C PHE A 59 10.57 12.89 -3.24
N THR A 60 10.46 12.96 -4.57
CA THR A 60 10.24 14.21 -5.31
C THR A 60 8.89 14.21 -6.04
N LYS A 61 8.42 15.39 -6.50
CA LYS A 61 7.21 15.47 -7.36
C LYS A 61 7.32 14.60 -8.62
N PRO A 62 8.46 14.56 -9.34
CA PRO A 62 8.65 13.59 -10.43
C PRO A 62 8.47 12.14 -10.00
N ASN A 63 8.91 11.74 -8.80
CA ASN A 63 8.65 10.39 -8.30
C ASN A 63 7.15 10.16 -8.11
N VAL A 64 6.43 11.10 -7.50
CA VAL A 64 4.96 11.02 -7.34
C VAL A 64 4.25 10.87 -8.69
N ALA A 65 4.56 11.75 -9.66
CA ALA A 65 3.97 11.69 -10.99
C ALA A 65 4.30 10.35 -11.69
N SER A 66 5.52 9.85 -11.52
CA SER A 66 5.95 8.56 -12.05
C SER A 66 5.12 7.40 -11.49
N ILE A 67 4.83 7.39 -10.18
CA ILE A 67 3.99 6.36 -9.55
C ILE A 67 2.54 6.48 -10.03
N LEU A 68 1.97 7.69 -10.04
CA LEU A 68 0.59 7.91 -10.48
C LEU A 68 0.36 7.50 -11.94
N GLY A 69 1.33 7.76 -12.82
CA GLY A 69 1.25 7.35 -14.23
C GLY A 69 1.36 5.84 -14.47
N ARG A 70 1.58 5.03 -13.42
CA ARG A 70 1.50 3.56 -13.50
C ARG A 70 0.08 3.03 -13.37
N PHE A 71 -0.80 3.79 -12.74
CA PHE A 71 -2.20 3.44 -12.64
C PHE A 71 -2.90 3.79 -13.96
N SER A 72 -3.91 3.00 -14.36
CA SER A 72 -4.65 3.27 -15.59
C SER A 72 -5.38 4.60 -15.52
N ALA A 73 -5.46 5.42 -16.58
CA ALA A 73 -6.10 6.75 -16.52
C ALA A 73 -7.52 6.79 -15.88
N VAL A 74 -8.20 5.65 -15.84
CA VAL A 74 -9.54 5.45 -15.25
C VAL A 74 -9.50 5.32 -13.71
N TRP A 75 -8.34 5.07 -13.10
CA TRP A 75 -8.17 4.97 -11.65
C TRP A 75 -8.68 6.23 -10.94
N TYR A 76 -8.37 7.41 -11.50
CA TYR A 76 -8.75 8.70 -10.92
C TYR A 76 -10.28 8.91 -10.87
N THR A 77 -11.04 8.33 -11.81
CA THR A 77 -12.51 8.46 -11.80
C THR A 77 -13.18 7.69 -10.67
N ARG A 78 -12.41 6.90 -9.94
CA ARG A 78 -12.87 6.04 -8.84
C ARG A 78 -12.14 6.31 -7.54
N SER A 79 -11.00 6.97 -7.63
CA SER A 79 -10.23 7.40 -6.48
C SER A 79 -10.91 8.57 -5.80
N ILE A 80 -10.90 8.54 -4.47
CA ILE A 80 -11.27 9.69 -3.65
C ILE A 80 -10.08 10.62 -3.38
N LEU A 81 -8.88 10.30 -3.89
CA LEU A 81 -7.64 11.06 -3.62
C LEU A 81 -7.72 12.50 -4.14
N LYS A 82 -7.48 13.46 -3.23
CA LYS A 82 -7.41 14.90 -3.47
C LYS A 82 -6.06 15.51 -3.17
N GLY A 83 -5.26 14.87 -2.33
CA GLY A 83 -3.93 15.38 -2.01
C GLY A 83 -2.93 14.34 -1.55
N ILE A 84 -1.66 14.69 -1.72
CA ILE A 84 -0.51 13.99 -1.15
C ILE A 84 0.30 15.03 -0.37
N ARG A 85 0.51 14.79 0.91
CA ARG A 85 1.31 15.63 1.81
C ARG A 85 2.55 14.87 2.25
N PHE A 86 3.70 15.51 2.15
CA PHE A 86 4.95 14.98 2.72
C PHE A 86 5.12 15.48 4.16
N ALA A 87 5.52 14.58 5.05
CA ALA A 87 5.70 14.87 6.46
C ALA A 87 7.00 14.26 7.00
N ARG A 88 7.57 14.93 8.02
CA ARG A 88 8.80 14.46 8.69
C ARG A 88 8.60 13.07 9.28
N PRO A 89 9.66 12.25 9.38
CA PRO A 89 9.55 10.90 9.93
C PRO A 89 8.79 10.87 11.26
N LEU A 90 7.94 9.84 11.41
CA LEU A 90 7.32 9.50 12.69
C LEU A 90 7.87 8.17 13.18
N TRP A 91 7.99 8.07 14.50
CA TRP A 91 8.45 6.89 15.20
C TRP A 91 7.48 6.53 16.30
N PHE A 92 7.34 5.24 16.59
CA PHE A 92 6.65 4.82 17.79
C PHE A 92 7.47 5.18 19.03
N LYS A 93 6.82 5.76 20.03
CA LYS A 93 7.41 5.88 21.37
C LYS A 93 7.44 4.49 22.03
N PRO A 94 8.28 4.27 23.06
CA PRO A 94 8.25 3.04 23.86
C PRO A 94 6.85 2.71 24.43
N SER A 95 6.02 3.72 24.68
CA SER A 95 4.63 3.54 25.14
C SER A 95 3.71 2.88 24.11
N ALA A 96 4.10 2.77 22.84
CA ALA A 96 3.30 2.14 21.79
C ALA A 96 3.27 0.60 21.88
N VAL A 97 4.23 -0.03 22.57
CA VAL A 97 4.38 -1.50 22.60
C VAL A 97 3.15 -2.21 23.18
N ASP A 98 2.56 -1.61 24.22
CA ASP A 98 1.43 -2.19 24.94
C ASP A 98 0.11 -1.47 24.66
N ALA A 99 0.12 -0.47 23.77
CA ALA A 99 -1.03 0.37 23.50
C ALA A 99 -1.89 -0.18 22.35
N GLN A 100 -3.17 -0.43 22.64
CA GLN A 100 -4.20 -0.68 21.63
C GLN A 100 -5.50 0.02 22.05
N PRO A 101 -6.07 0.93 21.23
CA PRO A 101 -5.56 1.38 19.92
C PRO A 101 -4.37 2.34 20.05
N LEU A 102 -3.54 2.42 19.00
CA LEU A 102 -2.53 3.46 18.88
C LEU A 102 -3.20 4.82 18.64
N THR A 103 -2.66 5.87 19.25
CA THR A 103 -3.13 7.26 19.13
C THR A 103 -1.96 8.19 18.79
N PRO A 104 -2.19 9.46 18.40
CA PRO A 104 -1.12 10.41 18.13
C PRO A 104 -0.13 10.63 19.28
N GLU A 105 -0.50 10.33 20.52
CA GLU A 105 0.40 10.46 21.67
C GLU A 105 1.49 9.38 21.70
N HIS A 106 1.25 8.26 21.01
CA HIS A 106 2.13 7.10 20.90
C HIS A 106 3.16 7.22 19.76
N VAL A 107 3.12 8.31 18.99
CA VAL A 107 4.09 8.62 17.93
C VAL A 107 4.89 9.89 18.26
N THR A 108 6.11 9.97 17.75
CA THR A 108 7.02 11.11 17.94
C THR A 108 7.77 11.42 16.65
N SER A 109 8.14 12.69 16.47
CA SER A 109 9.10 13.13 15.44
C SER A 109 10.45 13.51 16.06
N GLN A 110 10.73 13.02 17.27
CA GLN A 110 12.02 13.16 17.94
C GLN A 110 12.74 11.80 17.96
N PRO A 111 13.91 11.65 17.30
CA PRO A 111 14.64 10.39 17.27
C PRO A 111 15.01 9.86 18.67
N ALA A 112 15.28 10.75 19.63
CA ALA A 112 15.64 10.37 21.01
C ALA A 112 14.49 9.72 21.79
N GLU A 113 13.25 9.93 21.37
CA GLU A 113 12.05 9.35 21.98
C GLU A 113 11.54 8.12 21.22
N ALA A 114 12.22 7.75 20.11
CA ALA A 114 11.83 6.67 19.24
C ALA A 114 12.24 5.31 19.84
N LEU A 115 11.32 4.35 19.83
CA LEU A 115 11.63 2.94 20.10
C LEU A 115 12.23 2.26 18.87
N SER A 116 11.79 2.64 17.67
CA SER A 116 12.31 2.11 16.39
C SER A 116 12.28 3.19 15.29
N PRO A 117 13.34 3.27 14.45
CA PRO A 117 13.45 4.23 13.35
C PRO A 117 12.45 4.04 12.19
N THR A 118 11.68 2.94 12.17
CA THR A 118 11.08 2.44 10.92
C THR A 118 9.55 2.34 10.95
N ALA A 119 8.85 3.14 11.75
CA ALA A 119 7.40 3.15 11.77
C ALA A 119 6.82 3.91 10.57
N VAL A 120 6.59 3.24 9.44
CA VAL A 120 5.79 3.79 8.35
C VAL A 120 4.34 3.81 8.82
N VAL A 121 3.83 4.99 9.16
CA VAL A 121 2.40 5.17 9.41
C VAL A 121 1.74 5.49 8.07
N PRO A 122 0.87 4.63 7.53
CA PRO A 122 0.10 4.98 6.35
C PRO A 122 -0.75 6.22 6.67
N GLY A 123 -0.60 7.26 5.85
CA GLY A 123 -1.22 8.55 6.11
C GLY A 123 -2.65 8.59 5.61
N TYR A 124 -3.59 8.78 6.53
CA TYR A 124 -4.99 9.03 6.20
C TYR A 124 -5.45 10.37 6.75
N THR A 125 -6.17 11.15 5.95
CA THR A 125 -6.99 12.25 6.48
C THR A 125 -8.37 12.27 5.82
N GLY A 126 -9.38 12.00 6.64
CA GLY A 126 -10.73 12.56 6.51
C GLY A 126 -11.66 11.93 5.48
N ALA A 127 -12.12 10.69 5.70
CA ALA A 127 -13.42 10.31 5.13
C ALA A 127 -14.50 10.71 6.14
N ASP A 128 -15.17 11.84 5.90
CA ASP A 128 -16.44 12.10 6.57
C ASP A 128 -17.58 11.43 5.77
N ASP A 129 -18.69 11.09 6.43
CA ASP A 129 -19.82 10.37 5.81
C ASP A 129 -20.53 11.16 4.68
N THR A 130 -20.12 12.40 4.43
CA THR A 130 -20.76 13.36 3.51
C THR A 130 -19.88 13.78 2.32
N TYR A 131 -18.55 13.69 2.44
CA TYR A 131 -17.57 13.99 1.41
C TYR A 131 -16.40 13.00 1.50
N CYS A 132 -16.38 12.03 0.59
CA CYS A 132 -15.25 11.10 0.47
C CYS A 132 -14.09 11.77 -0.26
N GLU A 133 -13.22 12.47 0.47
CA GLU A 133 -11.96 12.99 -0.03
C GLU A 133 -10.76 12.41 0.74
N ALA A 134 -9.86 11.78 -0.02
CA ALA A 134 -8.55 11.23 0.34
C ALA A 134 -7.43 12.27 0.46
N THR A 135 -6.72 12.41 1.58
CA THR A 135 -5.35 12.93 1.55
C THR A 135 -4.37 11.92 2.13
N ILE A 136 -3.40 11.51 1.30
CA ILE A 136 -2.30 10.62 1.69
C ILE A 136 -1.22 11.48 2.37
N THR A 137 -0.81 11.09 3.57
CA THR A 137 0.38 11.67 4.20
C THR A 137 1.53 10.69 4.11
N LEU A 138 2.59 11.05 3.38
CA LEU A 138 3.77 10.23 3.20
C LEU A 138 4.88 10.72 4.13
N TYR A 139 5.20 9.90 5.13
CA TYR A 139 6.27 10.19 6.09
C TYR A 139 7.61 9.73 5.53
N GLU A 140 8.64 10.57 5.62
CA GLU A 140 10.01 10.15 5.29
C GLU A 140 10.49 9.02 6.19
N LEU A 141 11.44 8.24 5.70
CA LEU A 141 12.05 7.18 6.50
C LEU A 141 13.14 7.78 7.38
N GLY A 142 12.99 7.59 8.69
CA GLY A 142 13.97 7.99 9.70
C GLY A 142 15.16 7.04 9.76
N LEU A 143 15.90 6.87 8.66
CA LEU A 143 17.09 6.02 8.62
C LEU A 143 18.31 6.80 9.15
N ASP A 144 19.10 6.19 10.03
CA ASP A 144 20.42 6.73 10.44
C ASP A 144 21.30 6.99 9.21
N GLU A 145 22.25 7.94 9.25
CA GLU A 145 23.12 8.28 8.11
C GLU A 145 23.88 7.06 7.55
N ASP A 146 24.26 6.10 8.39
CA ASP A 146 24.91 4.83 7.98
C ASP A 146 23.93 3.80 7.39
N GLN A 147 22.63 3.99 7.64
CA GLN A 147 21.52 3.17 7.14
C GLN A 147 20.80 3.82 5.95
N TYR A 148 21.12 5.08 5.67
CA TYR A 148 20.53 5.90 4.64
C TYR A 148 21.09 5.52 3.29
N GLU A 149 20.35 4.68 2.59
CA GLU A 149 20.53 4.51 1.16
C GLU A 149 19.34 5.13 0.45
N GLU A 150 19.58 6.28 -0.19
CA GLU A 150 18.56 7.06 -0.92
C GLU A 150 17.66 6.17 -1.79
N ARG A 151 18.26 5.19 -2.49
CA ARG A 151 17.52 4.24 -3.33
C ARG A 151 16.52 3.40 -2.54
N VAL A 152 16.91 2.89 -1.37
CA VAL A 152 16.04 2.08 -0.50
C VAL A 152 14.89 2.94 0.02
N ALA A 153 15.18 4.19 0.41
CA ALA A 153 14.15 5.13 0.83
C ALA A 153 13.15 5.43 -0.29
N THR A 154 13.63 5.72 -1.50
CA THR A 154 12.76 5.94 -2.67
C THR A 154 11.91 4.71 -2.99
N ILE A 155 12.47 3.50 -2.94
CA ILE A 155 11.74 2.25 -3.20
C ILE A 155 10.62 2.06 -2.18
N ALA A 156 10.93 2.20 -0.88
CA ALA A 156 9.96 2.02 0.18
C ALA A 156 8.86 3.09 0.11
N LEU A 157 9.21 4.36 -0.12
CA LEU A 157 8.23 5.44 -0.28
C LEU A 157 7.37 5.28 -1.54
N ALA A 158 7.93 4.78 -2.65
CA ALA A 158 7.18 4.45 -3.85
C ALA A 158 6.16 3.34 -3.58
N TRP A 159 6.59 2.30 -2.86
CA TRP A 159 5.74 1.19 -2.46
C TRP A 159 4.59 1.67 -1.55
N THR A 160 4.91 2.43 -0.50
CA THR A 160 3.90 3.01 0.41
C THR A 160 2.93 3.92 -0.35
N LEU A 161 3.41 4.81 -1.21
CA LEU A 161 2.53 5.69 -1.98
C LEU A 161 1.58 4.89 -2.88
N ALA A 162 2.08 3.90 -3.60
CA ALA A 162 1.25 3.06 -4.46
C ALA A 162 0.19 2.29 -3.64
N HIS A 163 0.57 1.73 -2.48
CA HIS A 163 -0.34 1.04 -1.57
C HIS A 163 -1.48 1.94 -1.11
N GLU A 164 -1.15 3.14 -0.62
CA GLU A 164 -2.14 4.10 -0.16
C GLU A 164 -3.06 4.61 -1.29
N ILE A 165 -2.53 4.77 -2.50
CA ILE A 165 -3.36 5.10 -3.66
C ILE A 165 -4.42 4.01 -3.88
N VAL A 166 -4.07 2.73 -3.73
CA VAL A 166 -5.05 1.64 -3.90
C VAL A 166 -6.17 1.77 -2.88
N HIS A 167 -5.88 2.10 -1.63
CA HIS A 167 -6.92 2.33 -0.62
C HIS A 167 -7.90 3.44 -1.02
N THR A 168 -7.42 4.48 -1.70
CA THR A 168 -8.32 5.54 -2.22
C THR A 168 -9.20 5.09 -3.38
N VAL A 169 -8.78 4.10 -4.16
CA VAL A 169 -9.56 3.51 -5.27
C VAL A 169 -10.50 2.41 -4.75
N ALA A 170 -10.06 1.68 -3.74
CA ALA A 170 -10.75 0.54 -3.14
C ALA A 170 -11.80 0.93 -2.11
N TRP A 171 -12.06 2.23 -1.90
CA TRP A 171 -12.80 2.75 -0.76
C TRP A 171 -14.17 2.06 -0.52
N PRO A 172 -14.60 1.87 0.74
CA PRO A 172 -15.82 1.17 1.17
C PRO A 172 -17.16 1.54 0.49
N GLU A 173 -17.25 2.63 -0.26
CA GLU A 173 -18.44 2.92 -1.07
C GLU A 173 -18.80 1.78 -2.04
N TRP A 174 -17.80 0.99 -2.48
CA TRP A 174 -18.00 -0.14 -3.39
C TRP A 174 -18.64 -1.35 -2.72
N PHE A 175 -18.37 -1.54 -1.42
CA PHE A 175 -19.03 -2.57 -0.60
C PHE A 175 -20.43 -2.15 -0.16
N ARG A 176 -20.61 -0.87 0.17
CA ARG A 176 -21.86 -0.34 0.75
C ARG A 176 -22.93 -0.02 -0.30
N ALA A 177 -22.56 0.57 -1.44
CA ALA A 177 -23.52 1.06 -2.44
C ALA A 177 -23.81 0.07 -3.59
N ASP A 178 -23.06 -1.03 -3.69
CA ASP A 178 -23.20 -2.07 -4.73
C ASP A 178 -23.43 -1.51 -6.15
N ARG A 179 -22.44 -0.75 -6.63
CA ARG A 179 -22.52 -0.06 -7.92
C ARG A 179 -22.32 -1.04 -9.07
N ARG A 180 -22.80 -0.69 -10.27
CA ARG A 180 -22.47 -1.44 -11.49
C ARG A 180 -21.13 -0.99 -12.04
N LEU A 181 -20.27 -1.94 -12.34
CA LEU A 181 -18.94 -1.72 -12.87
C LEU A 181 -18.83 -2.28 -14.28
N ASN A 182 -18.28 -1.51 -15.19
CA ASN A 182 -17.75 -2.05 -16.43
C ASN A 182 -16.31 -2.50 -16.15
N VAL A 183 -16.02 -3.78 -16.31
CA VAL A 183 -14.69 -4.39 -16.06
C VAL A 183 -13.95 -4.75 -17.36
N GLY A 184 -14.37 -4.15 -18.48
CA GLY A 184 -13.83 -4.38 -19.82
C GLY A 184 -14.73 -5.25 -20.70
N ALA A 185 -14.52 -5.19 -22.03
CA ALA A 185 -15.18 -6.03 -23.03
C ALA A 185 -16.71 -6.18 -22.85
N ASP A 186 -17.40 -5.05 -22.65
CA ASP A 186 -18.86 -4.98 -22.43
C ASP A 186 -19.38 -5.76 -21.20
N THR A 187 -18.48 -6.18 -20.31
CA THR A 187 -18.85 -6.91 -19.10
C THR A 187 -19.22 -5.93 -18.00
N VAL A 188 -20.50 -5.95 -17.61
CA VAL A 188 -21.01 -5.16 -16.49
C VAL A 188 -21.38 -6.08 -15.32
N ILE A 189 -20.73 -5.88 -14.18
CA ILE A 189 -20.88 -6.70 -12.97
C ILE A 189 -21.17 -5.82 -11.73
N SER A 190 -21.76 -6.39 -10.70
CA SER A 190 -21.87 -5.75 -9.37
C SER A 190 -20.48 -5.52 -8.78
N SER A 191 -20.27 -4.37 -8.15
CA SER A 191 -19.01 -4.08 -7.45
C SER A 191 -18.77 -5.04 -6.29
N ARG A 192 -19.83 -5.45 -5.59
CA ARG A 192 -19.73 -6.45 -4.53
C ARG A 192 -19.31 -7.82 -5.07
N ASP A 193 -19.97 -8.30 -6.13
CA ASP A 193 -19.65 -9.61 -6.71
C ASP A 193 -18.23 -9.64 -7.27
N TYR A 194 -17.80 -8.55 -7.90
CA TYR A 194 -16.44 -8.43 -8.43
C TYR A 194 -15.37 -8.47 -7.33
N LEU A 195 -15.60 -7.79 -6.21
CA LEU A 195 -14.69 -7.82 -5.05
C LEU A 195 -14.69 -9.20 -4.36
N LEU A 196 -15.84 -9.89 -4.30
CA LEU A 196 -15.90 -11.26 -3.78
C LEU A 196 -15.16 -12.26 -4.67
N GLU A 197 -15.15 -12.06 -5.99
CA GLU A 197 -14.29 -12.82 -6.91
C GLU A 197 -12.80 -12.56 -6.60
N GLY A 198 -12.42 -11.29 -6.43
CA GLY A 198 -11.06 -10.91 -6.03
C GLY A 198 -10.64 -11.54 -4.70
N TYR A 199 -11.52 -11.55 -3.70
CA TYR A 199 -11.29 -12.21 -2.41
C TYR A 199 -10.95 -13.68 -2.58
N ARG A 200 -11.73 -14.42 -3.39
CA ARG A 200 -11.48 -15.85 -3.64
C ARG A 200 -10.11 -16.07 -4.28
N LEU A 201 -9.78 -15.26 -5.29
CA LEU A 201 -8.49 -15.33 -5.99
C LEU A 201 -7.30 -15.00 -5.06
N LEU A 202 -7.48 -14.06 -4.13
CA LEU A 202 -6.47 -13.72 -3.13
C LEU A 202 -6.35 -14.79 -2.04
N ALA A 203 -7.48 -15.36 -1.58
CA ALA A 203 -7.48 -16.44 -0.60
C ALA A 203 -6.78 -17.70 -1.12
N ASP A 204 -6.90 -17.99 -2.42
CA ASP A 204 -6.26 -19.12 -3.10
C ASP A 204 -4.71 -19.06 -3.10
N LEU A 205 -4.12 -17.90 -2.79
CA LEU A 205 -2.67 -17.78 -2.62
C LEU A 205 -2.16 -18.55 -1.41
N GLY A 206 -2.99 -18.71 -0.37
CA GLY A 206 -2.65 -19.42 0.86
C GLY A 206 -1.51 -18.82 1.70
N ARG A 207 -0.92 -17.69 1.28
CA ARG A 207 0.11 -16.90 1.99
C ARG A 207 -0.08 -15.38 1.76
N PRO A 208 0.33 -14.50 2.70
CA PRO A 208 0.23 -13.06 2.52
C PRO A 208 1.30 -12.57 1.53
N PHE A 209 1.06 -11.41 0.89
CA PHE A 209 2.01 -10.80 -0.05
C PHE A 209 3.25 -10.23 0.65
N SER A 210 3.04 -9.51 1.77
CA SER A 210 4.09 -8.88 2.58
C SER A 210 4.06 -9.33 4.04
N HIS A 211 5.07 -8.91 4.82
CA HIS A 211 5.09 -9.17 6.26
C HIS A 211 4.14 -8.20 6.98
N TYR A 212 3.94 -6.98 6.49
CA TYR A 212 2.82 -6.13 6.91
C TYR A 212 1.44 -6.80 6.76
N ALA A 213 1.13 -7.35 5.58
CA ALA A 213 -0.13 -8.07 5.34
C ALA A 213 -0.32 -9.29 6.25
N SER A 214 0.79 -9.88 6.75
CA SER A 214 0.73 -10.99 7.70
C SER A 214 0.13 -10.60 9.05
N ALA A 215 0.21 -9.33 9.44
CA ALA A 215 -0.41 -8.82 10.67
C ALA A 215 -1.95 -8.92 10.63
N TYR A 216 -2.53 -8.88 9.43
CA TYR A 216 -3.97 -9.00 9.18
C TYR A 216 -4.40 -10.44 8.84
N TRP A 217 -3.49 -11.41 8.97
CA TRP A 217 -3.71 -12.79 8.57
C TRP A 217 -3.62 -13.77 9.74
N SER A 218 -4.78 -14.31 10.11
CA SER A 218 -4.90 -15.36 11.13
C SER A 218 -4.80 -16.77 10.51
N GLY A 219 -3.83 -16.97 9.62
CA GLY A 219 -3.63 -18.22 8.87
C GLY A 219 -4.56 -18.42 7.66
N ARG A 220 -5.50 -17.49 7.44
CA ARG A 220 -6.32 -17.37 6.23
C ARG A 220 -6.78 -15.93 6.03
N LEU A 221 -7.17 -15.58 4.81
CA LEU A 221 -7.83 -14.31 4.54
C LEU A 221 -9.28 -14.34 5.03
N ILE A 222 -9.65 -13.39 5.88
CA ILE A 222 -11.01 -13.24 6.43
C ILE A 222 -11.95 -12.78 5.31
N ASP A 223 -13.18 -13.29 5.31
CA ASP A 223 -14.20 -12.90 4.34
C ASP A 223 -14.53 -11.40 4.50
N PRO A 224 -14.50 -10.59 3.42
CA PRO A 224 -14.72 -9.15 3.53
C PRO A 224 -16.12 -8.77 4.01
N ARG A 225 -17.07 -9.71 4.04
CA ARG A 225 -18.41 -9.52 4.62
C ARG A 225 -18.40 -9.60 6.15
N GLU A 226 -17.42 -10.29 6.74
CA GLU A 226 -17.20 -10.37 8.18
C GLU A 226 -16.34 -9.21 8.66
N ASP A 227 -15.20 -9.00 7.99
CA ASP A 227 -14.29 -7.89 8.23
C ASP A 227 -13.63 -7.48 6.90
N PRO A 228 -13.90 -6.28 6.37
CA PRO A 228 -13.33 -5.86 5.10
C PRO A 228 -11.84 -5.50 5.19
N VAL A 229 -11.32 -5.16 6.38
CA VAL A 229 -9.96 -4.60 6.54
C VAL A 229 -8.88 -5.54 6.00
N PRO A 230 -8.82 -6.83 6.40
CA PRO A 230 -7.79 -7.75 5.89
C PRO A 230 -7.80 -7.91 4.37
N PHE A 231 -8.99 -7.91 3.76
CA PHE A 231 -9.11 -7.99 2.30
C PHE A 231 -8.63 -6.71 1.62
N HIS A 232 -8.96 -5.52 2.15
CA HIS A 232 -8.49 -4.25 1.59
C HIS A 232 -6.97 -4.14 1.62
N GLU A 233 -6.33 -4.53 2.73
CA GLU A 233 -4.86 -4.56 2.82
C GLU A 233 -4.27 -5.55 1.81
N ALA A 234 -4.80 -6.78 1.74
CA ALA A 234 -4.32 -7.78 0.78
C ALA A 234 -4.53 -7.33 -0.68
N LEU A 235 -5.60 -6.60 -0.98
CA LEU A 235 -5.86 -6.02 -2.29
C LEU A 235 -4.86 -4.90 -2.61
N ALA A 236 -4.61 -3.99 -1.67
CA ALA A 236 -3.65 -2.90 -1.81
C ALA A 236 -2.24 -3.42 -2.12
N GLU A 237 -1.80 -4.45 -1.40
CA GLU A 237 -0.55 -5.16 -1.62
C GLU A 237 -0.44 -5.77 -3.03
N ALA A 238 -1.49 -6.50 -3.44
CA ALA A 238 -1.50 -7.20 -4.73
C ALA A 238 -1.51 -6.22 -5.90
N VAL A 239 -2.31 -5.15 -5.81
CA VAL A 239 -2.35 -4.11 -6.84
C VAL A 239 -1.03 -3.35 -6.89
N THR A 240 -0.46 -2.96 -5.74
CA THR A 240 0.85 -2.31 -5.65
C THR A 240 1.94 -3.15 -6.30
N THR A 241 1.91 -4.45 -6.05
CA THR A 241 2.81 -5.41 -6.68
C THR A 241 2.71 -5.38 -8.21
N GLU A 242 1.50 -5.40 -8.79
CA GLU A 242 1.32 -5.34 -10.24
C GLU A 242 1.76 -3.97 -10.80
N VAL A 243 1.42 -2.88 -10.11
CA VAL A 243 1.71 -1.50 -10.53
C VAL A 243 3.21 -1.21 -10.55
N LEU A 244 3.94 -1.68 -9.54
CA LEU A 244 5.39 -1.46 -9.41
C LEU A 244 6.23 -2.58 -10.04
N GLY A 245 5.65 -3.76 -10.25
CA GLY A 245 6.31 -4.91 -10.86
C GLY A 245 7.23 -5.69 -9.92
N PHE A 246 7.12 -5.51 -8.60
CA PHE A 246 7.90 -6.24 -7.60
C PHE A 246 7.11 -6.49 -6.31
N VAL A 247 7.54 -7.50 -5.54
CA VAL A 247 6.99 -7.87 -4.22
C VAL A 247 8.00 -7.66 -3.12
N VAL A 248 7.50 -7.36 -1.93
CA VAL A 248 8.26 -7.20 -0.70
C VAL A 248 7.70 -8.16 0.35
N GLY A 249 8.55 -8.86 1.12
CA GLY A 249 8.13 -9.67 2.27
C GLY A 249 8.18 -11.20 2.08
N PRO A 250 7.41 -12.01 2.84
CA PRO A 250 7.48 -13.48 2.89
C PRO A 250 7.30 -14.18 1.55
N ALA A 251 6.53 -13.60 0.63
CA ALA A 251 6.42 -14.12 -0.72
C ALA A 251 7.73 -13.97 -1.53
N ALA A 252 8.63 -13.06 -1.14
CA ALA A 252 9.98 -12.88 -1.67
C ALA A 252 11.06 -13.65 -0.86
N HIS A 253 10.81 -13.96 0.42
CA HIS A 253 11.74 -14.73 1.25
C HIS A 253 11.82 -16.21 0.80
N GLY A 254 13.03 -16.66 0.44
CA GLY A 254 13.32 -18.06 0.07
C GLY A 254 13.54 -18.32 -1.43
N HIS A 255 13.09 -17.42 -2.31
CA HIS A 255 13.26 -17.58 -3.76
C HIS A 255 13.78 -16.33 -4.48
N GLY A 256 13.86 -15.20 -3.77
CA GLY A 256 14.18 -13.90 -4.35
C GLY A 256 13.00 -13.33 -5.16
N PRO A 257 12.86 -11.99 -5.25
CA PRO A 257 11.82 -11.33 -6.02
C PRO A 257 12.19 -11.33 -7.51
N THR A 258 12.28 -12.50 -8.09
CA THR A 258 12.46 -12.64 -9.54
C THR A 258 11.10 -12.56 -10.23
N LEU A 259 11.05 -12.10 -11.49
CA LEU A 259 9.87 -12.24 -12.36
C LEU A 259 9.40 -13.71 -12.46
N GLU A 260 10.30 -14.68 -12.31
CA GLU A 260 9.98 -16.12 -12.26
C GLU A 260 9.24 -16.53 -10.97
N HIS A 261 9.40 -15.74 -9.91
CA HIS A 261 8.74 -15.92 -8.61
C HIS A 261 7.73 -14.81 -8.31
N HIS A 262 7.32 -14.04 -9.33
CA HIS A 262 6.22 -13.11 -9.22
C HIS A 262 4.99 -13.88 -8.72
N PRO A 263 4.26 -13.41 -7.69
CA PRO A 263 3.10 -14.12 -7.14
C PRO A 263 2.07 -14.39 -8.23
N PHE A 264 2.00 -13.53 -9.25
CA PHE A 264 1.11 -13.70 -10.39
C PHE A 264 1.60 -14.69 -11.47
N GLY A 265 2.88 -15.10 -11.47
CA GLY A 265 3.39 -16.11 -12.40
C GLY A 265 2.66 -17.45 -12.23
N ARG A 266 2.29 -17.79 -11.00
CA ARG A 266 1.49 -18.99 -10.66
C ARG A 266 -0.02 -18.71 -10.58
N HIS A 267 -0.42 -17.44 -10.57
CA HIS A 267 -1.82 -17.01 -10.42
C HIS A 267 -2.23 -16.03 -11.53
N PRO A 268 -2.23 -16.45 -12.82
CA PRO A 268 -2.54 -15.57 -13.95
C PRO A 268 -4.00 -15.07 -13.93
N ALA A 269 -4.91 -15.80 -13.29
CA ALA A 269 -6.29 -15.36 -13.08
C ALA A 269 -6.37 -14.13 -12.16
N LEU A 270 -5.66 -14.16 -11.03
CA LEU A 270 -5.55 -13.04 -10.11
C LEU A 270 -4.94 -11.82 -10.80
N ARG A 271 -3.89 -12.02 -11.60
CA ARG A 271 -3.27 -10.93 -12.38
C ARG A 271 -4.26 -10.26 -13.33
N ARG A 272 -4.99 -11.05 -14.13
CA ARG A 272 -6.01 -10.52 -15.05
C ARG A 272 -7.11 -9.79 -14.29
N TRP A 273 -7.54 -10.34 -13.17
CA TRP A 273 -8.53 -9.69 -12.30
C TRP A 273 -8.02 -8.34 -11.78
N ILE A 274 -6.76 -8.25 -11.33
CA ILE A 274 -6.13 -6.99 -10.87
C ILE A 274 -6.04 -5.97 -12.02
N ILE A 275 -5.62 -6.40 -13.21
CA ILE A 275 -5.58 -5.52 -14.39
C ILE A 275 -6.99 -4.99 -14.70
N ASN A 276 -7.98 -5.87 -14.79
CA ASN A 276 -9.36 -5.47 -15.02
C ASN A 276 -9.87 -4.56 -13.89
N TYR A 277 -9.49 -4.82 -12.64
CA TYR A 277 -9.81 -3.98 -11.49
C TYR A 277 -9.22 -2.58 -11.66
N LEU A 278 -7.96 -2.45 -12.10
CA LEU A 278 -7.31 -1.16 -12.37
C LEU A 278 -7.94 -0.38 -13.53
N HIS A 279 -8.63 -1.06 -14.46
CA HIS A 279 -9.28 -0.45 -15.62
C HIS A 279 -10.80 -0.31 -15.50
N ALA A 280 -11.41 -0.89 -14.47
CA ALA A 280 -12.86 -0.85 -14.31
C ALA A 280 -13.37 0.58 -14.10
N TYR A 281 -14.63 0.85 -14.43
CA TYR A 281 -15.27 2.14 -14.14
C TYR A 281 -16.74 1.98 -13.76
N PRO A 282 -17.28 2.92 -12.95
CA PRO A 282 -18.69 2.93 -12.62
C PRO A 282 -19.54 3.20 -13.88
N VAL A 283 -20.61 2.44 -14.06
CA VAL A 283 -21.61 2.73 -15.10
C VAL A 283 -22.57 3.78 -14.55
N THR A 284 -22.50 5.01 -15.05
CA THR A 284 -23.51 6.05 -14.80
C THR A 284 -24.78 5.69 -15.56
N ARG A 285 -25.92 5.71 -14.87
CA ARG A 285 -27.24 5.57 -15.49
C ARG A 285 -27.62 6.82 -16.27
#